data_AF-A0A7Y2JDF4-F1
#
_entry.id   AF-A0A7Y2JDF4-F1
#
_cell.length_a   1.000
_cell.length_b   1.000
_cell.length_c   1.000
_cell.angle_alpha   90.00
_cell.angle_beta   90.00
_cell.angle_gamma   90.00
#
_symmetry.space_group_name_H-M   'P 1'
#
loop_
_entity.id
_entity.type
_entity.pdbx_description
1 polymer ?
#
loop_
_entity_poly.entity_id
_entity_poly.type
_entity_poly.pdbx_seq_one_letter_code
_entity_poly.pdbx_strand_id
1 'polypeptide(L)'
;IQHVLKGSQPNVSHHLKTLSEAGLVESKKDGLWIDYRLPDKPPTPMHAAALSLVKKSLDGEAIVKKDRTVVKVVDRIEITLRK
;
A
#
# COMPACT_ATOMS: atom_id res chain seq x y z
N ILE A 1 0.19 -6.91 1.16
CA ILE A 1 -0.75 -6.02 0.40
C ILE A 1 -1.76 -6.84 -0.42
N GLN A 2 -1.34 -7.70 -1.36
CA GLN A 2 -2.27 -8.46 -2.24
C GLN A 2 -3.39 -9.22 -1.50
N HIS A 3 -3.06 -9.83 -0.34
CA HIS A 3 -3.98 -10.65 0.42
C HIS A 3 -5.18 -9.83 0.94
N VAL A 4 -4.96 -8.55 1.23
CA VAL A 4 -5.99 -7.63 1.68
C VAL A 4 -6.83 -7.15 0.51
N LEU A 5 -6.18 -6.67 -0.57
CA LEU A 5 -6.84 -6.05 -1.71
C LEU A 5 -7.55 -7.04 -2.65
N LYS A 6 -7.37 -8.35 -2.45
CA LYS A 6 -7.92 -9.43 -3.29
C LYS A 6 -7.60 -9.31 -4.80
N GLY A 7 -6.57 -8.52 -5.15
CA GLY A 7 -6.05 -8.40 -6.51
C GLY A 7 -4.99 -9.46 -6.82
N SER A 8 -4.74 -9.69 -8.11
CA SER A 8 -3.62 -10.56 -8.52
C SER A 8 -2.27 -9.93 -8.15
N GLN A 9 -1.29 -10.78 -7.82
CA GLN A 9 0.06 -10.34 -7.45
C GLN A 9 0.72 -9.45 -8.53
N PRO A 10 0.64 -9.79 -9.84
CA PRO A 10 1.26 -8.97 -10.88
C PRO A 10 0.63 -7.57 -10.96
N ASN A 11 -0.70 -7.47 -10.85
CA ASN A 11 -1.40 -6.19 -10.94
C ASN A 11 -1.08 -5.28 -9.75
N VAL A 12 -1.12 -5.84 -8.53
CA VAL A 12 -0.82 -5.09 -7.31
C VAL A 12 0.64 -4.62 -7.33
N SER A 13 1.57 -5.48 -7.74
CA SER A 13 2.99 -5.12 -7.83
C SER A 13 3.25 -4.04 -8.89
N HIS A 14 2.55 -4.10 -10.03
CA HIS A 14 2.68 -3.11 -11.09
C HIS A 14 2.23 -1.72 -10.60
N HIS A 15 1.06 -1.61 -9.98
CA HIS A 15 0.56 -0.34 -9.44
C HIS A 15 1.48 0.24 -8.35
N LEU A 16 1.98 -0.60 -7.44
CA LEU A 16 2.88 -0.15 -6.38
C LEU A 16 4.21 0.36 -6.95
N LYS A 17 4.73 -0.29 -8.00
CA LYS A 17 5.91 0.19 -8.71
C LYS A 17 5.67 1.56 -9.34
N THR A 18 4.55 1.75 -10.06
CA THR A 18 4.18 3.05 -10.64
C THR A 18 4.07 4.14 -9.58
N LEU A 19 3.44 3.85 -8.45
CA LEU A 19 3.34 4.81 -7.33
C LEU A 19 4.71 5.13 -6.72
N SER A 20 5.61 4.15 -6.68
CA SER A 20 6.98 4.34 -6.15
C SER A 20 7.82 5.20 -7.09
N GLU A 21 7.74 4.96 -8.40
CA GLU A 21 8.41 5.76 -9.43
C GLU A 21 7.89 7.20 -9.45
N ALA A 22 6.59 7.39 -9.16
CA ALA A 22 5.98 8.70 -9.01
C ALA A 22 6.27 9.38 -7.65
N GLY A 23 7.03 8.77 -6.75
CA GLY A 23 7.37 9.35 -5.44
C GLY A 23 6.20 9.45 -4.45
N LEU A 24 5.09 8.76 -4.69
CA LEU A 24 3.92 8.74 -3.81
C LEU A 24 3.99 7.66 -2.74
N VAL A 25 4.79 6.61 -2.96
CA VAL A 25 5.14 5.59 -1.96
C VAL A 25 6.64 5.36 -1.97
N GLU A 26 7.17 4.94 -0.84
CA GLU A 26 8.53 4.43 -0.72
C GLU A 26 8.50 2.91 -0.80
N SER A 27 9.53 2.34 -1.42
CA SER A 27 9.75 0.89 -1.47
C SER A 27 11.07 0.54 -0.79
N LYS A 28 11.07 -0.54 -0.01
CA LYS A 28 12.27 -1.09 0.64
C LYS A 28 12.33 -2.58 0.40
N LYS A 29 13.44 -3.06 -0.14
CA LYS A 29 13.68 -4.49 -0.31
C LYS A 29 14.12 -5.13 1.01
N ASP A 30 13.42 -6.18 1.42
CA ASP A 30 13.71 -7.03 2.58
C ASP A 30 13.83 -8.49 2.11
N GLY A 31 15.02 -8.88 1.66
CA GLY A 31 15.26 -10.19 1.05
C GLY A 31 14.45 -10.40 -0.24
N LEU A 32 13.51 -11.35 -0.20
CA LEU A 32 12.57 -11.65 -1.29
C LEU A 32 11.33 -10.74 -1.28
N TRP A 33 11.17 -9.93 -0.24
CA TRP A 33 10.03 -9.06 -0.04
C TRP A 33 10.35 -7.63 -0.47
N ILE A 34 9.31 -6.91 -0.88
CA ILE A 34 9.37 -5.46 -1.07
C ILE A 34 8.27 -4.88 -0.20
N ASP A 35 8.71 -4.14 0.82
CA ASP A 35 7.83 -3.39 1.70
C ASP A 35 7.53 -2.04 1.04
N TYR A 36 6.26 -1.65 1.09
CA TYR A 36 5.81 -0.35 0.61
C TYR A 36 5.23 0.45 1.76
N ARG A 37 5.53 1.75 1.80
CA ARG A 37 4.98 2.68 2.79
C ARG A 37 4.71 4.04 2.17
N LEU A 38 3.87 4.84 2.82
CA LEU A 38 3.77 6.25 2.48
C LEU A 38 5.07 6.96 2.91
N PRO A 39 5.55 7.96 2.14
CA PRO A 39 6.74 8.70 2.51
C PRO A 39 6.50 9.50 3.78
N ASP A 40 7.43 9.43 4.75
CA ASP A 40 7.38 10.25 5.97
C ASP A 40 7.54 11.74 5.62
N LYS A 41 8.32 12.02 4.57
CA LYS A 41 8.57 13.36 4.05
C LYS A 41 8.32 13.33 2.53
N PRO A 42 7.12 13.72 2.06
CA PRO A 42 6.83 13.74 0.63
C PRO A 42 7.85 14.60 -0.14
N PRO A 43 8.30 14.19 -1.33
CA PRO A 43 9.39 14.88 -2.05
C PRO A 43 9.10 16.34 -2.39
N THR A 44 7.82 16.67 -2.65
CA THR A 44 7.39 18.04 -2.94
C THR A 44 6.05 18.35 -2.28
N PRO A 45 5.67 19.64 -2.13
CA PRO A 45 4.36 20.04 -1.63
C PRO A 45 3.19 19.43 -2.42
N MET A 46 3.37 19.22 -3.73
CA MET A 46 2.36 18.61 -4.59
C MET A 46 2.11 17.14 -4.23
N HIS A 47 3.15 16.36 -3.91
CA HIS A 47 3.00 14.98 -3.44
C HIS A 47 2.23 14.94 -2.11
N ALA A 48 2.57 15.83 -1.18
CA ALA A 48 1.85 15.95 0.09
C ALA A 48 0.37 16.30 -0.10
N ALA A 49 0.08 17.26 -0.98
CA ALA A 49 -1.29 17.66 -1.30
C ALA A 49 -2.08 16.52 -1.97
N ALA A 50 -1.49 15.81 -2.93
CA ALA A 50 -2.12 14.66 -3.60
C ALA A 50 -2.44 13.54 -2.61
N LEU A 51 -1.49 13.15 -1.76
CA LEU A 51 -1.70 12.13 -0.74
C LEU A 51 -2.77 12.54 0.28
N SER A 52 -2.78 13.81 0.69
CA SER A 52 -3.80 14.36 1.60
C SER A 52 -5.19 14.33 0.98
N LEU A 53 -5.32 14.72 -0.29
CA LEU A 53 -6.56 14.67 -1.04
C LEU A 53 -7.09 13.25 -1.13
N VAL A 54 -6.27 12.30 -1.58
CA VAL A 54 -6.66 10.88 -1.69
C VAL A 54 -7.08 10.34 -0.33
N LYS A 55 -6.32 10.61 0.73
CA LYS A 55 -6.66 10.17 2.09
C LYS A 55 -8.02 10.72 2.54
N LYS A 56 -8.29 12.00 2.29
CA LYS A 56 -9.56 12.65 2.66
C LYS A 56 -10.73 12.07 1.86
N SER A 57 -10.57 11.87 0.57
CA SER A 57 -11.62 11.31 -0.29
C SER A 57 -11.97 9.86 0.08
N LEU A 58 -11.00 9.09 0.58
CA LEU A 58 -11.15 7.66 0.88
C LEU A 58 -11.57 7.34 2.32
N ASP A 59 -11.60 8.31 3.24
CA ASP A 59 -11.79 8.02 4.68
C ASP A 59 -13.20 7.49 5.01
N GLY A 60 -14.20 7.86 4.21
CA GLY A 60 -15.58 7.41 4.37
C GLY A 60 -15.86 6.03 3.77
N GLU A 61 -15.03 5.58 2.83
CA GLU A 61 -15.33 4.48 1.93
C GLU A 61 -15.42 3.13 2.63
N ALA A 62 -16.52 2.40 2.38
CA ALA A 62 -16.81 1.13 3.04
C ALA A 62 -15.74 0.07 2.71
N ILE A 63 -15.22 0.09 1.48
CA ILE A 63 -14.17 -0.84 1.05
C ILE A 63 -12.86 -0.59 1.80
N VAL A 64 -12.48 0.67 1.99
CA VAL A 64 -11.25 1.06 2.71
C VAL A 64 -11.35 0.70 4.20
N LYS A 65 -12.51 0.90 4.81
CA LYS A 65 -12.77 0.47 6.21
C LYS A 65 -12.67 -1.04 6.39
N LYS A 66 -13.20 -1.80 5.44
CA LYS A 66 -13.08 -3.26 5.41
C LYS A 66 -11.63 -3.69 5.29
N ASP A 67 -10.90 -3.14 4.34
CA ASP A 67 -9.49 -3.47 4.11
C ASP A 67 -8.63 -3.13 5.34
N ARG A 68 -8.85 -1.96 5.98
CA ARG A 68 -8.19 -1.58 7.25
C ARG A 68 -8.42 -2.60 8.36
N THR A 69 -9.60 -3.23 8.41
CA THR A 69 -9.92 -4.26 9.42
C THR A 69 -9.13 -5.54 9.15
N VAL A 70 -9.02 -5.95 7.89
CA VAL A 70 -8.24 -7.14 7.49
C VAL A 70 -6.75 -6.92 7.77
N VAL A 71 -6.20 -5.73 7.50
CA VAL A 71 -4.78 -5.42 7.76
C VAL A 71 -4.37 -5.70 9.21
N LYS A 72 -5.26 -5.43 10.19
CA LYS A 72 -4.95 -5.61 11.62
C LYS A 72 -4.70 -7.05 12.05
N VAL A 73 -5.25 -8.01 11.31
CA VAL A 73 -5.20 -9.44 11.65
C VAL A 73 -4.28 -10.22 10.72
N VAL A 74 -3.67 -9.54 9.75
CA VAL A 74 -2.81 -10.16 8.75
C VAL A 74 -1.36 -10.18 9.26
N ASP A 75 -0.79 -11.37 9.36
CA ASP A 75 0.64 -11.58 9.57
C ASP A 75 1.32 -12.04 8.28
N ARG A 76 2.45 -11.40 7.94
CA ARG A 76 3.23 -11.73 6.74
C ARG A 76 3.77 -13.16 6.78
N ILE A 77 4.18 -13.65 7.94
CA ILE A 77 4.73 -14.99 8.18
C ILE A 77 3.62 -16.03 8.00
N GLU A 78 2.45 -15.79 8.59
CA GLU A 78 1.31 -16.70 8.41
C GLU A 78 0.88 -16.81 6.95
N ILE A 79 0.84 -15.71 6.20
CA ILE A 79 0.48 -15.74 4.76
C ILE A 79 1.47 -16.58 3.97
N THR A 80 2.76 -16.54 4.31
CA THR A 80 3.78 -17.31 3.60
C THR A 80 3.74 -18.80 3.89
N LEU A 81 3.36 -19.17 5.11
CA LEU A 81 3.33 -20.56 5.56
C LEU A 81 2.02 -21.28 5.19
N ARG A 82 0.95 -20.56 4.85
CA ARG A 82 -0.34 -21.11 4.40
C ARG A 82 -0.37 -21.50 2.91
N LYS A 83 0.78 -21.53 2.23
CA LYS A 83 0.90 -21.98 0.84
C LYS A 83 1.14 -23.47 0.73
#